data_AF-A0A521UT63-F1
#
_entry.id   AF-A0A521UT63-F1
#
_cell.length_a   1.000
_cell.length_b   1.000
_cell.length_c   1.000
_cell.angle_alpha   90.00
_cell.angle_beta   90.00
_cell.angle_gamma   90.00
#
_symmetry.space_group_name_H-M   'P 1'
#
loop_
_entity.id
_entity.type
_entity.pdbx_description
1 polymer ?
#
loop_
_entity_poly.entity_id
_entity_poly.type
_entity_poly.pdbx_seq_one_letter_code
_entity_poly.pdbx_strand_id
1 'polypeptide(L)'
;MTRRTERINDLIREELSELLRRSVKDPRLQNFVTVTEVEVSPDLRYAKVFISVLGSEEEKHDVFKALESAGGFLRHELGERLGLRRIPELNFRRDDTMERADRIMRLLKQVNAGGDQGTTDEEPGEGTPEA
;
A
#
# COMPACT_ATOMS: atom_id res chain seq x y z
N MET A 1 7.49 16.09 3.42
CA MET A 1 7.75 15.78 2.00
C MET A 1 7.23 16.92 1.14
N THR A 2 7.77 17.11 -0.05
CA THR A 2 7.37 18.23 -0.93
C THR A 2 6.10 17.85 -1.67
N ARG A 3 5.07 18.71 -1.66
CA ARG A 3 3.76 18.52 -2.37
C ARG A 3 3.85 18.02 -3.82
N ARG A 4 4.99 18.19 -4.49
CA ARG A 4 5.24 17.65 -5.83
C ARG A 4 5.42 16.13 -5.85
N THR A 5 6.17 15.57 -4.90
CA THR A 5 6.45 14.13 -4.85
C THR A 5 5.18 13.35 -4.52
N GLU A 6 4.37 13.85 -3.59
CA GLU A 6 3.07 13.24 -3.25
C GLU A 6 2.14 13.14 -4.46
N ARG A 7 2.02 14.22 -5.25
CA ARG A 7 1.23 14.19 -6.49
C ARG A 7 1.75 13.20 -7.52
N ILE A 8 3.07 13.06 -7.63
CA ILE A 8 3.69 12.09 -8.54
C ILE A 8 3.45 10.66 -8.05
N ASN A 9 3.56 10.42 -6.75
CA ASN A 9 3.27 9.13 -6.14
C ASN A 9 1.83 8.70 -6.44
N ASP A 10 0.86 9.59 -6.24
CA ASP A 10 -0.56 9.31 -6.51
C ASP A 10 -0.82 9.03 -7.99
N LEU A 11 -0.24 9.84 -8.88
CA LEU A 11 -0.38 9.68 -10.32
C LEU A 11 0.19 8.33 -10.79
N ILE A 12 1.40 7.98 -10.34
CA ILE A 12 2.03 6.69 -10.67
C ILE A 12 1.22 5.53 -10.09
N ARG A 13 0.70 5.67 -8.86
CA ARG A 13 -0.14 4.66 -8.21
C ARG A 13 -1.41 4.38 -9.02
N GLU A 14 -2.10 5.43 -9.45
CA GLU A 14 -3.35 5.32 -10.22
C GLU A 14 -3.10 4.66 -11.58
N GLU A 15 -2.10 5.16 -12.33
CA GLU A 15 -1.75 4.60 -13.64
C GLU A 15 -1.24 3.15 -13.54
N LEU A 16 -0.40 2.84 -12.55
CA LEU A 16 0.03 1.46 -12.31
C LEU A 16 -1.14 0.55 -11.97
N SER A 17 -2.08 1.02 -11.16
CA SER A 17 -3.25 0.24 -10.78
C SER A 17 -4.13 -0.07 -11.99
N GLU A 18 -4.31 0.89 -12.90
CA GLU A 18 -5.00 0.65 -14.17
C GLU A 18 -4.24 -0.30 -15.10
N LEU A 19 -2.93 -0.08 -15.25
CA LEU A 19 -2.10 -0.92 -16.11
C LEU A 19 -2.05 -2.35 -15.62
N LEU A 20 -1.95 -2.58 -14.31
CA LEU A 20 -2.00 -3.92 -13.73
C LEU A 20 -3.35 -4.58 -14.00
N ARG A 21 -4.46 -3.86 -13.79
CA ARG A 21 -5.80 -4.39 -14.12
C ARG A 21 -5.95 -4.78 -15.59
N ARG A 22 -5.31 -4.06 -16.53
CA ARG A 22 -5.35 -4.38 -17.97
C ARG A 22 -4.33 -5.42 -18.42
N SER A 23 -3.16 -5.46 -17.80
CA SER A 23 -2.00 -6.25 -18.27
C SER A 23 -1.94 -7.64 -17.65
N VAL A 24 -2.57 -7.84 -16.49
CA VAL A 24 -2.68 -9.15 -15.87
C VAL A 24 -3.60 -10.00 -16.73
N LYS A 25 -3.01 -10.88 -17.55
CA LYS A 25 -3.72 -11.76 -18.48
C LYS A 25 -4.53 -12.86 -17.79
N ASP A 26 -4.26 -13.12 -16.52
CA ASP A 26 -4.93 -14.18 -15.77
C ASP A 26 -6.07 -13.60 -14.91
N PRO A 27 -7.35 -13.91 -15.22
CA PRO A 27 -8.51 -13.41 -14.49
C PRO A 27 -8.47 -13.73 -13.00
N ARG A 28 -7.75 -14.78 -12.61
CA ARG A 28 -7.58 -15.15 -11.19
C ARG A 28 -6.72 -14.12 -10.47
N LEU A 29 -5.64 -13.65 -11.09
CA LEU A 29 -4.70 -12.70 -10.48
C LEU A 29 -5.28 -11.26 -10.46
N GLN A 30 -6.19 -10.92 -11.37
CA GLN A 30 -6.82 -9.59 -11.43
C GLN A 30 -7.59 -9.22 -10.14
N ASN A 31 -8.21 -10.20 -9.49
CA ASN A 31 -9.00 -9.97 -8.27
C ASN A 31 -8.18 -9.98 -6.99
N PHE A 32 -6.93 -10.44 -7.05
CA PHE A 32 -6.10 -10.65 -5.88
C PHE A 32 -4.95 -9.66 -5.75
N VAL A 33 -4.60 -8.93 -6.82
CA VAL A 33 -3.44 -8.02 -6.82
C VAL A 33 -3.88 -6.56 -6.77
N THR A 34 -3.47 -5.83 -5.74
CA THR A 34 -3.77 -4.40 -5.55
C THR A 34 -2.52 -3.61 -5.21
N VAL A 35 -2.36 -2.42 -5.79
CA VAL A 35 -1.30 -1.48 -5.39
C VAL A 35 -1.78 -0.69 -4.18
N THR A 36 -1.13 -0.87 -3.03
CA THR A 36 -1.49 -0.15 -1.81
C THR A 36 -0.86 1.24 -1.81
N GLU A 37 0.44 1.33 -2.10
CA GLU A 37 1.21 2.55 -1.96
C GLU A 37 2.35 2.61 -2.98
N VAL A 38 2.72 3.83 -3.39
CA VAL A 38 3.90 4.07 -4.23
C VAL A 38 4.75 5.16 -3.57
N GLU A 39 6.02 4.87 -3.36
CA GLU A 39 7.00 5.82 -2.83
C GLU A 39 8.07 6.07 -3.88
N VAL A 40 8.05 7.26 -4.48
CA VAL A 40 9.07 7.67 -5.45
C VAL A 40 10.22 8.38 -4.75
N SER A 41 11.45 8.07 -5.15
CA SER A 41 12.64 8.72 -4.63
C SER A 41 12.66 10.21 -5.02
N PRO A 42 13.27 11.09 -4.19
CA PRO A 42 13.33 12.54 -4.48
C PRO A 42 14.02 12.88 -5.80
N ASP A 43 14.90 12.00 -6.27
CA ASP A 43 15.63 12.13 -7.53
C ASP A 43 14.94 11.44 -8.72
N LEU A 44 13.71 10.91 -8.52
CA LEU A 44 12.87 10.26 -9.54
C LEU A 44 13.56 9.10 -10.27
N ARG A 45 14.56 8.46 -9.65
CA ARG A 45 15.26 7.31 -10.22
C ARG A 45 14.62 5.99 -9.86
N TYR A 46 14.03 5.89 -8.66
CA TYR A 46 13.48 4.66 -8.13
C TYR A 46 12.07 4.91 -7.61
N ALA A 47 11.18 3.96 -7.81
CA ALA A 47 9.84 3.96 -7.25
C ALA A 47 9.60 2.62 -6.56
N LYS A 48 9.35 2.65 -5.25
CA LYS A 48 8.91 1.47 -4.51
C LYS A 48 7.41 1.34 -4.67
N VAL A 49 6.96 0.20 -5.16
CA VAL A 49 5.54 -0.09 -5.39
C VAL A 49 5.14 -1.20 -4.43
N PHE A 50 4.31 -0.86 -3.47
CA PHE A 50 3.79 -1.81 -2.49
C PHE A 50 2.54 -2.48 -3.04
N ILE A 51 2.58 -3.80 -3.10
CA ILE A 51 1.52 -4.62 -3.67
C ILE A 51 1.00 -5.57 -2.60
N SER A 52 -0.31 -5.50 -2.39
CA SER A 52 -1.07 -6.47 -1.63
C SER A 52 -1.56 -7.55 -2.58
N VAL A 53 -1.24 -8.81 -2.25
CA VAL A 53 -1.71 -9.99 -2.97
C VAL A 53 -2.50 -10.86 -2.01
N LEU A 54 -3.79 -11.02 -2.29
CA LEU A 54 -4.69 -11.83 -1.50
C LEU A 54 -4.64 -13.29 -2.01
N GLY A 55 -3.98 -14.18 -1.26
CA GLY A 55 -3.81 -15.58 -1.65
C GLY A 55 -2.79 -16.32 -0.79
N SER A 56 -2.49 -17.55 -1.19
CA SER A 56 -1.44 -18.38 -0.60
C SER A 56 -0.03 -17.86 -0.93
N GLU A 57 1.00 -18.29 -0.18
CA GLU A 57 2.38 -17.86 -0.41
C GLU A 57 2.91 -18.23 -1.80
N GLU A 58 2.46 -19.35 -2.38
CA GLU A 58 2.78 -19.74 -3.76
C GLU A 58 2.22 -18.75 -4.77
N GLU A 59 0.93 -18.39 -4.66
CA GLU A 59 0.29 -17.41 -5.54
C GLU A 59 0.97 -16.05 -5.43
N LYS A 60 1.36 -15.63 -4.21
CA LYS A 60 2.15 -14.41 -4.02
C LYS A 60 3.45 -14.50 -4.80
N HIS A 61 4.21 -15.59 -4.67
CA HIS A 61 5.49 -15.74 -5.35
C HIS A 61 5.33 -15.70 -6.88
N ASP A 62 4.33 -16.39 -7.42
CA ASP A 62 4.06 -16.40 -8.87
C ASP A 62 3.64 -15.03 -9.40
N VAL A 63 2.83 -14.29 -8.63
CA VAL A 63 2.47 -12.90 -8.96
C VAL A 63 3.71 -12.01 -9.01
N PHE A 64 4.57 -12.08 -8.00
CA PHE A 64 5.79 -11.25 -7.98
C PHE A 64 6.71 -11.56 -9.15
N LYS A 65 6.85 -12.84 -9.51
CA LYS A 65 7.63 -13.26 -10.68
C LYS A 65 7.03 -12.75 -12.00
N ALA A 66 5.70 -12.77 -12.11
CA ALA A 66 4.98 -12.21 -13.25
C ALA A 66 5.15 -10.68 -13.34
N LEU A 67 5.11 -9.99 -12.20
CA LEU A 67 5.32 -8.54 -12.10
C LEU A 67 6.75 -8.13 -12.45
N GLU A 68 7.76 -8.87 -11.99
CA GLU A 68 9.16 -8.62 -12.38
C GLU A 68 9.34 -8.77 -13.89
N SER A 69 8.75 -9.82 -14.47
CA SER A 69 8.77 -10.04 -15.92
C SER A 69 8.03 -8.94 -16.69
N ALA A 70 6.91 -8.46 -16.14
CA ALA A 70 6.11 -7.38 -16.71
C ALA A 70 6.66 -5.98 -16.41
N GLY A 71 7.65 -5.83 -15.52
CA GLY A 71 8.16 -4.54 -15.07
C GLY A 71 8.70 -3.68 -16.22
N GLY A 72 9.37 -4.30 -17.19
CA GLY A 72 9.84 -3.62 -18.41
C GLY A 72 8.70 -3.09 -19.28
N PHE A 73 7.62 -3.87 -19.41
CA PHE A 73 6.42 -3.47 -20.14
C PHE A 73 5.66 -2.35 -19.42
N LEU A 74 5.43 -2.51 -18.11
CA LEU A 74 4.77 -1.49 -17.27
C LEU A 74 5.55 -0.16 -17.31
N ARG A 75 6.89 -0.22 -17.29
CA ARG A 75 7.74 0.96 -17.41
C ARG A 75 7.56 1.67 -18.76
N HIS A 76 7.44 0.92 -19.84
CA HIS A 76 7.22 1.49 -21.17
C HIS A 76 5.84 2.15 -21.28
N GLU A 77 4.78 1.47 -20.84
CA GLU A 77 3.42 2.00 -20.82
C GLU A 77 3.29 3.25 -19.94
N LEU A 78 3.90 3.25 -18.75
CA LEU A 78 3.97 4.46 -17.91
C LEU A 78 4.71 5.60 -18.61
N GLY A 79 5.74 5.29 -19.41
CA GLY A 79 6.47 6.23 -20.27
C GLY A 79 5.55 6.99 -21.21
N GLU A 80 4.77 6.23 -21.97
CA GLU A 80 3.82 6.74 -22.97
C GLU A 80 2.71 7.56 -22.31
N ARG A 81 2.18 7.10 -21.16
CA ARG A 81 1.06 7.77 -20.49
C ARG A 81 1.44 9.03 -19.72
N LEU A 82 2.54 8.99 -18.98
CA LEU A 82 2.96 10.10 -18.13
C LEU A 82 3.75 11.17 -18.88
N GLY A 83 4.19 10.89 -20.12
CA GLY A 83 5.04 11.80 -20.90
C GLY A 83 6.36 12.14 -20.22
N LEU A 84 6.81 11.27 -19.30
CA LEU A 84 8.02 11.50 -18.51
C LEU A 84 9.26 11.16 -19.31
N ARG A 85 10.25 12.06 -19.29
CA ARG A 85 11.53 11.88 -19.99
C ARG A 85 12.37 10.72 -19.43
N ARG A 86 12.15 10.37 -18.16
CA ARG A 86 12.80 9.25 -17.47
C ARG A 86 11.79 8.66 -16.50
N ILE A 87 11.42 7.40 -16.74
CA ILE A 87 10.55 6.64 -15.84
C ILE A 87 11.44 6.03 -14.74
N PRO A 88 11.08 6.16 -13.45
CA PRO A 88 11.81 5.52 -12.37
C PRO A 88 11.80 3.99 -12.51
N GLU A 89 12.82 3.33 -11.99
CA GLU A 89 12.82 1.87 -11.86
C GLU A 89 11.78 1.44 -10.83
N LEU A 90 10.86 0.59 -11.26
CA LEU A 90 9.77 0.07 -10.45
C LEU A 90 10.29 -1.11 -9.63
N ASN A 91 10.37 -0.91 -8.32
CA ASN A 91 10.74 -1.95 -7.36
C ASN A 91 9.47 -2.44 -6.66
N PHE A 92 8.97 -3.59 -7.10
CA PHE A 92 7.81 -4.23 -6.51
C PHE A 92 8.17 -4.83 -5.14
N ARG A 93 7.38 -4.50 -4.12
CA ARG A 93 7.53 -4.99 -2.75
C ARG A 93 6.20 -5.53 -2.25
N ARG A 94 6.23 -6.60 -1.47
CA ARG A 94 5.06 -7.05 -0.73
C ARG A 94 4.68 -5.99 0.28
N ASP A 95 3.39 -5.76 0.38
CA ASP A 95 2.83 -4.97 1.44
C ASP A 95 2.75 -5.80 2.74
N ASP A 96 3.87 -5.87 3.46
CA ASP A 96 3.95 -6.53 4.77
C ASP A 96 3.37 -5.63 5.89
N THR A 97 2.85 -4.45 5.54
CA THR A 97 2.35 -3.46 6.51
C THR A 97 1.18 -4.01 7.30
N MET A 98 0.33 -4.85 6.70
CA MET A 98 -0.74 -5.55 7.39
C MET A 98 -0.21 -6.56 8.43
N GLU A 99 0.75 -7.41 8.08
CA GLU A 99 1.37 -8.34 9.05
C GLU A 99 2.07 -7.60 10.19
N ARG A 100 2.72 -6.48 9.87
CA ARG A 100 3.37 -5.64 10.87
C ARG A 100 2.35 -4.94 11.77
N ALA A 101 1.25 -4.43 11.23
CA ALA A 101 0.17 -3.82 11.99
C ALA A 101 -0.49 -4.85 12.92
N ASP A 102 -0.72 -6.06 12.45
CA ASP A 102 -1.30 -7.15 13.25
C ASP A 102 -0.36 -7.55 14.40
N ARG A 103 0.95 -7.63 14.13
CA ARG A 103 1.97 -7.86 15.16
C ARG A 103 2.02 -6.73 16.19
N ILE A 104 1.96 -5.47 15.75
CA ILE A 104 1.94 -4.30 16.64
C ILE A 104 0.66 -4.27 17.49
N MET A 105 -0.50 -4.53 16.89
CA MET A 105 -1.77 -4.63 17.63
C MET A 105 -1.76 -5.76 18.65
N ARG A 106 -1.19 -6.93 18.32
CA ARG A 106 -1.01 -8.04 19.27
C ARG A 106 -0.09 -7.66 20.43
N LEU A 107 1.05 -7.01 20.14
CA LEU A 107 1.97 -6.53 21.17
C LEU A 107 1.35 -5.43 22.04
N LEU A 108 0.64 -4.47 21.46
CA LEU A 108 -0.11 -3.44 22.19
C LEU A 108 -1.18 -4.05 23.10
N LYS A 109 -1.97 -5.02 22.60
CA LYS A 109 -2.93 -5.76 23.43
C LYS A 109 -2.25 -6.51 24.57
N GLN A 110 -1.07 -7.08 24.34
CA GLN A 110 -0.32 -7.81 25.37
C GLN A 110 0.26 -6.87 26.44
N VAL A 111 0.64 -5.64 26.07
CA VAL A 111 1.09 -4.59 27.00
C VAL A 111 -0.09 -4.01 27.79
N ASN A 112 -1.21 -3.70 27.14
CA ASN A 112 -2.42 -3.17 27.81
C ASN A 112 -3.08 -4.21 28.73
N ALA A 113 -3.02 -5.50 28.40
CA ALA A 113 -3.51 -6.56 29.28
C ALA A 113 -2.62 -6.81 30.51
N GLY A 114 -1.41 -6.25 30.55
CA GLY A 114 -0.45 -6.39 31.65
C GLY A 114 -0.34 -5.19 32.58
N GLY A 115 -1.08 -4.10 32.32
CA GLY A 115 -0.98 -2.88 33.11
C GLY A 115 -2.21 -2.00 33.01
N ASP A 116 -3.27 -2.37 33.72
CA ASP A 116 -4.10 -1.39 34.44
C ASP A 116 -4.96 -2.08 35.51
N GLN A 117 -4.42 -2.18 36.72
CA GLN A 117 -5.20 -2.23 37.95
C GLN A 117 -4.97 -0.88 38.62
N GLY A 118 -5.99 -0.02 38.60
CA GLY A 118 -6.00 1.21 39.40
C GLY A 118 -6.89 2.31 38.83
N THR A 119 -8.11 2.41 39.37
CA THR A 119 -8.72 3.64 39.94
C THR A 119 -8.57 4.96 39.16
N THR A 120 -9.57 5.80 38.86
CA THR A 120 -10.87 6.11 39.48
C THR A 120 -11.28 7.51 38.95
N ASP A 121 -12.58 7.79 38.88
CA ASP A 121 -13.25 9.13 38.83
C ASP A 121 -13.02 10.03 37.59
N GLU A 122 -13.94 10.84 37.07
CA GLU A 122 -15.26 11.33 37.48
C GLU A 122 -15.94 11.94 36.23
N GLU A 123 -17.28 11.94 36.18
CA GLU A 123 -18.06 12.72 35.19
C GLU A 123 -17.90 14.25 35.41
N PRO A 124 -18.25 15.08 34.41
CA PRO A 124 -19.36 15.98 34.68
C PRO A 124 -20.34 16.07 33.51
N GLY A 125 -21.63 16.02 33.84
CA GLY A 125 -22.74 15.97 32.91
C GLY A 125 -23.18 17.32 32.31
N GLU A 126 -24.07 17.22 31.33
CA GLU A 126 -24.95 18.30 30.89
C GLU A 126 -26.27 17.69 30.41
N GLY A 127 -27.33 17.96 31.16
CA GLY A 127 -28.70 17.51 30.89
C GLY A 127 -29.65 18.30 31.79
N THR A 128 -29.79 19.58 31.52
CA THR A 128 -30.69 20.53 32.19
C THR A 128 -32.16 20.10 32.00
N PRO A 129 -33.07 20.45 32.94
CA PRO A 129 -34.39 19.84 33.12
C PRO A 129 -35.51 20.56 32.34
N GLU A 130 -36.75 20.14 32.60
CA GLU A 130 -38.09 20.69 32.23
C GLU A 130 -38.88 19.91 31.15
N ALA A 131 -39.82 19.08 31.61
CA ALA A 131 -41.26 19.41 31.64
C ALA A 131 -42.05 18.37 32.46
#